data_AF-A0A937BMH5-F1
#
_entry.id   AF-A0A937BMH5-F1
#
_cell.length_a   1.000
_cell.length_b   1.000
_cell.length_c   1.000
_cell.angle_alpha   90.00
_cell.angle_beta   90.00
_cell.angle_gamma   90.00
#
_symmetry.space_group_name_H-M   'P 1'
#
loop_
_entity.id
_entity.type
_entity.pdbx_description
1 polymer ?
#
loop_
_entity_poly.entity_id
_entity_poly.type
_entity_poly.pdbx_seq_one_letter_code
_entity_poly.pdbx_strand_id
1 'polypeptide(L)' 'MELVTNVVTLPVITTLDLDAERVLEGAINSTLQSCIVLGYDADGEFYFSSTMADGGDVLWLLEMAKLNLFKAI' A
#
# COMPACT_ATOMS: atom_id res chain seq x y z
N MET A 1 0.95 -0.11 18.88
CA MET A 1 0.21 -0.98 19.82
C MET A 1 0.59 -2.41 19.48
N GLU A 2 0.77 -3.30 20.46
CA GLU A 2 1.29 -4.66 20.22
C GLU A 2 0.48 -5.37 19.14
N LEU A 3 1.17 -5.73 18.04
CA LEU A 3 0.72 -6.81 17.17
C LEU A 3 0.54 -8.02 18.08
N VAL A 4 -0.69 -8.50 18.21
CA VAL A 4 -1.07 -9.75 18.88
C VAL A 4 0.11 -10.71 18.91
N THR A 5 0.58 -11.04 20.12
CA THR A 5 1.89 -11.64 20.47
C THR A 5 2.24 -12.97 19.78
N ASN A 6 1.39 -13.48 18.89
CA ASN A 6 1.59 -14.73 18.16
C ASN A 6 1.21 -14.68 16.67
N VAL A 7 1.05 -13.49 16.07
CA VAL A 7 0.76 -13.33 14.64
C VAL A 7 1.96 -12.72 13.93
N VAL A 8 2.57 -13.47 13.00
CA VAL A 8 3.64 -12.99 12.13
C VAL A 8 3.04 -12.57 10.80
N THR A 9 3.32 -11.35 10.34
CA THR A 9 2.94 -10.89 9.00
C THR A 9 3.90 -11.50 7.99
N LEU A 10 3.39 -12.35 7.09
CA LEU A 10 4.17 -12.96 6.03
C LEU A 10 4.40 -11.92 4.92
N PRO A 11 5.66 -11.60 4.55
CA PRO A 11 5.96 -10.61 3.51
C PRO A 11 5.90 -11.26 2.12
N VAL A 12 4.76 -11.87 1.78
CA VAL A 12 4.54 -12.55 0.51
C VAL A 12 3.35 -11.95 -0.22
N ILE A 13 3.35 -12.07 -1.55
CA ILE A 13 2.20 -11.72 -2.38
C ILE A 13 1.09 -12.73 -2.08
N THR A 14 -0.11 -12.24 -1.78
CA THR A 14 -1.29 -13.06 -1.49
C THR A 14 -2.39 -12.75 -2.49
N THR A 15 -3.23 -13.76 -2.78
CA THR A 15 -4.46 -13.61 -3.59
C THR A 15 -5.70 -13.40 -2.72
N LEU A 16 -5.55 -13.44 -1.39
CA LEU A 16 -6.62 -13.15 -0.45
C LEU A 16 -6.70 -11.64 -0.20
N ASP A 17 -7.92 -11.11 -0.11
CA ASP A 17 -8.15 -9.74 0.33
C ASP A 17 -7.62 -9.53 1.75
N LEU A 18 -6.98 -8.37 1.96
CA LEU A 18 -6.47 -7.93 3.25
C LEU A 18 -7.18 -6.64 3.65
N ASP A 19 -7.43 -6.48 4.96
CA ASP A 19 -7.97 -5.24 5.50
C ASP A 19 -7.01 -4.08 5.23
N ALA A 20 -7.55 -2.94 4.80
CA ALA A 20 -6.75 -1.75 4.47
C ALA A 20 -5.88 -1.28 5.65
N GLU A 21 -6.41 -1.36 6.88
CA GLU A 21 -5.68 -1.06 8.11
C GLU A 21 -4.38 -1.86 8.22
N ARG A 22 -4.44 -3.17 7.94
CA ARG A 22 -3.28 -4.06 8.03
C ARG A 22 -2.22 -3.72 6.98
N VAL A 23 -2.63 -3.33 5.77
CA VAL A 23 -1.72 -2.91 4.70
C VAL A 23 -1.03 -1.60 5.08
N LEU A 24 -1.80 -0.63 5.61
CA LEU A 24 -1.27 0.67 6.05
C LEU A 24 -0.33 0.55 7.23
N GLU A 25 -0.64 -0.29 8.23
CA GLU A 25 0.27 -0.58 9.34
C GLU A 25 1.58 -1.21 8.85
N GLY A 26 1.51 -2.11 7.86
CA GLY A 26 2.70 -2.68 7.23
C GLY A 26 3.56 -1.60 6.57
N ALA A 27 2.94 -0.62 5.91
CA ALA A 27 3.63 0.52 5.33
C ALA A 27 4.26 1.43 6.40
N ILE A 28 3.56 1.70 7.51
CA ILE A 28 4.07 2.52 8.63
C ILE A 28 5.30 1.87 9.28
N ASN A 29 5.28 0.55 9.45
CA ASN A 29 6.39 -0.19 10.05
C ASN A 29 7.56 -0.45 9.08
N SER A 30 7.44 0.02 7.84
CA SER A 30 8.49 -0.11 6.82
C SER A 30 9.41 1.13 6.79
N THR A 31 10.48 1.06 6.02
CA THR A 31 11.43 2.16 5.81
C THR A 31 11.20 2.88 4.48
N LEU A 32 9.93 3.03 4.08
CA LEU A 32 9.57 3.73 2.85
C LEU A 32 9.95 5.22 2.90
N GLN A 33 10.59 5.71 1.84
CA GLN A 33 10.97 7.13 1.70
C GLN A 33 9.84 7.97 1.09
N SER A 34 9.05 7.36 0.20
CA SER A 34 7.92 7.99 -0.49
C SER A 34 6.79 6.97 -0.63
N CYS A 35 5.55 7.44 -0.59
CA CYS A 35 4.38 6.59 -0.82
C CYS A 35 3.24 7.32 -1.53
N ILE A 36 2.42 6.53 -2.21
CA ILE A 36 1.10 6.92 -2.71
C ILE A 36 0.10 5.99 -2.06
N VAL A 37 -0.96 6.55 -1.48
CA VAL A 37 -2.08 5.81 -0.92
C VAL A 37 -3.27 5.99 -1.87
N LEU A 38 -3.75 4.86 -2.38
CA LEU A 38 -4.93 4.76 -3.23
C LEU A 38 -5.90 3.79 -2.58
N GLY A 39 -7.19 4.11 -2.62
CA GLY A 39 -8.21 3.17 -2.15
C GLY A 39 -9.59 3.78 -2.15
N TYR A 40 -10.45 3.19 -1.33
CA TYR A 40 -11.79 3.68 -1.06
C TYR A 40 -11.93 3.88 0.45
N ASP A 41 -12.62 4.94 0.85
CA ASP A 41 -12.97 5.14 2.25
C ASP A 41 -14.20 4.30 2.66
N ALA A 42 -14.67 4.51 3.90
CA ALA A 42 -15.81 3.79 4.45
C ALA A 42 -17.12 4.06 3.69
N ASP A 43 -17.22 5.18 2.97
CA ASP A 43 -18.38 5.58 2.18
C ASP A 43 -18.25 5.12 0.71
N GLY A 44 -17.11 4.50 0.35
CA GLY A 44 -16.81 4.05 -1.01
C GLY A 44 -16.32 5.17 -1.93
N GLU A 45 -15.97 6.34 -1.38
CA GLU A 45 -15.38 7.42 -2.17
C GLU A 45 -13.91 7.13 -2.44
N PHE A 46 -13.44 7.50 -3.63
CA PHE A 46 -12.08 7.26 -4.04
C PHE A 46 -11.11 8.18 -3.28
N TYR A 47 -10.20 7.58 -2.53
CA TYR A 47 -9.16 8.26 -1.78
C TYR A 47 -7.84 8.24 -2.54
N PHE A 48 -7.21 9.41 -2.67
CA PHE A 48 -5.89 9.59 -3.28
C PHE A 48 -5.05 10.55 -2.44
N SER A 49 -3.86 10.10 -2.03
CA SER A 49 -2.89 10.96 -1.35
C SER A 49 -1.46 10.53 -1.67
N SER A 50 -0.54 11.49 -1.75
CA SER A 50 0.87 11.30 -2.10
C SER A 50 1.77 12.11 -1.19
N THR A 51 2.92 11.55 -0.82
CA THR A 51 3.99 12.30 -0.11
C THR A 51 4.86 13.12 -1.07
N MET A 52 4.72 12.92 -2.38
CA MET A 52 5.48 13.59 -3.42
C MET A 52 4.65 14.72 -4.03
N ALA A 53 5.28 15.90 -4.21
CA ALA A 53 4.64 17.07 -4.80
C ALA A 53 4.73 17.10 -6.34
N ASP A 54 5.74 16.44 -6.92
CA ASP A 54 5.90 16.37 -8.37
C ASP A 54 4.97 15.30 -8.97
N GLY A 55 4.10 15.72 -9.88
CA GLY A 55 3.14 14.81 -10.52
C GLY A 55 3.79 13.78 -11.44
N GLY A 56 4.98 14.06 -11.98
CA GLY A 56 5.75 13.12 -12.79
C GLY A 56 6.28 11.96 -11.96
N ASP A 57 6.86 12.25 -10.79
CA ASP A 57 7.31 11.23 -9.84
C ASP A 57 6.16 10.35 -9.35
N VAL A 58 5.02 10.98 -9.04
CA VAL A 58 3.79 10.28 -8.66
C VAL A 58 3.33 9.33 -9.76
N LEU A 59 3.23 9.84 -11.00
CA LEU A 59 2.80 9.04 -12.14
C LEU A 59 3.76 7.87 -12.40
N TRP A 60 5.06 8.12 -12.32
CA TRP A 60 6.07 7.08 -12.51
C TRP A 60 5.93 5.96 -11.48
N LEU A 61 5.73 6.30 -10.20
CA LEU A 61 5.54 5.30 -9.16
C LEU A 61 4.29 4.45 -9.40
N LEU A 62 3.21 5.04 -9.92
CA LEU A 62 2.00 4.31 -10.31
C LEU A 62 2.26 3.33 -11.46
N GLU A 63 3.00 3.74 -12.49
CA GLU A 63 3.35 2.86 -13.61
C GLU A 63 4.25 1.70 -13.16
N MET A 64 5.19 1.97 -12.26
CA MET A 64 6.01 0.92 -11.64
C MET A 64 5.17 -0.04 -10.79
N ALA A 65 4.17 0.46 -10.05
CA ALA A 65 3.25 -0.39 -9.28
C ALA A 65 2.44 -1.31 -10.20
N LYS A 66 1.87 -0.78 -11.30
CA LYS A 66 1.15 -1.58 -12.30
C LYS A 66 2.03 -2.66 -12.93
N LEU A 67 3.27 -2.31 -13.29
CA LEU A 67 4.22 -3.27 -13.85
C LEU A 67 4.52 -4.43 -12.87
N ASN A 68 4.67 -4.13 -11.58
CA ASN A 68 4.89 -5.17 -10.57
C ASN A 68 3.65 -6.05 -10.39
N LEU A 69 2.45 -5.48 -10.44
CA LEU A 69 1.21 -6.26 -10.41
C LEU A 69 1.15 -7.27 -11.57
N PHE A 70 1.46 -6.83 -12.79
CA PHE A 70 1.48 -7.72 -13.97
C PHE A 70 2.55 -8.81 -13.92
N LYS A 71 3.63 -8.63 -13.14
CA LYS A 71 4.64 -9.68 -12.92
C LYS A 71 4.24 -10.67 -11.83
N ALA A 72 3.34 -10.27 -10.94
CA ALA A 72 2.93 -11.03 -9.77
C ALA A 72 1.74 -11.97 -10.05
N ILE A 73 0.96 -11.67 -11.08
CA ILE A 73 -0.12 -12.52 -11.62
C ILE A 73 0.40 -13.39 -12.76
#